data_AF-A0A535Y9K4-F1
#
_entry.id   AF-A0A535Y9K4-F1
#
_cell.length_a   1.000
_cell.length_b   1.000
_cell.length_c   1.000
_cell.angle_alpha   90.00
_cell.angle_beta   90.00
_cell.angle_gamma   90.00
#
_symmetry.space_group_name_H-M   'P 1'
#
loop_
_entity.id
_entity.type
_entity.pdbx_description
1 polymer ?
#
loop_
_entity_poly.entity_id
_entity_poly.type
_entity_poly.pdbx_seq_one_letter_code
_entity_poly.pdbx_strand_id
1 'polypeptide(L)'
;MPTEFLTDVQGLAYGHYGGPPSNQQLAGYFHLDDADLELVKVRRGAQNKLGFALQLTTARFLGTFLSEQTAVPPNVIAYVAAQLGIHDVACLAEYGARSNTAWEHAAEIRRLYGYRDFSDHDVSFPLVRWL
;
A
#
# COMPACT_ATOMS: atom_id res chain seq x y z
N MET A 1 -1.97 -13.27 -33.58
CA MET A 1 -1.10 -13.42 -32.39
C MET A 1 -1.99 -13.85 -31.24
N PRO A 2 -1.75 -14.98 -30.57
CA PRO A 2 -2.47 -15.30 -29.34
C PRO A 2 -1.90 -14.44 -28.21
N THR A 3 -2.72 -13.56 -27.63
CA THR A 3 -2.38 -12.84 -26.40
C THR A 3 -2.62 -13.80 -25.24
N GLU A 4 -1.56 -14.31 -24.64
CA GLU A 4 -1.66 -15.12 -23.42
C GLU A 4 -2.21 -14.22 -22.29
N PHE A 5 -3.50 -14.35 -22.01
CA PHE A 5 -4.12 -13.72 -20.84
C PHE A 5 -3.63 -14.43 -19.58
N LEU A 6 -3.44 -13.66 -18.51
CA LEU A 6 -3.15 -14.18 -17.17
C LEU A 6 -4.16 -15.29 -16.85
N THR A 7 -3.66 -16.48 -16.49
CA THR A 7 -4.51 -17.57 -16.00
C THR A 7 -5.39 -17.08 -14.83
N ASP A 8 -6.57 -17.64 -14.64
CA ASP A 8 -7.52 -17.23 -13.57
C ASP A 8 -6.85 -17.17 -12.18
N VAL A 9 -5.85 -18.02 -11.96
CA VAL A 9 -5.00 -18.06 -10.74
C VAL A 9 -4.07 -16.85 -10.63
N GLN A 10 -3.52 -16.34 -11.74
CA GLN A 10 -2.70 -15.13 -11.78
C GLN A 10 -3.55 -13.85 -11.63
N GLY A 11 -4.78 -13.85 -12.15
CA GLY A 11 -5.73 -12.74 -11.96
C GLY A 11 -6.15 -12.55 -10.50
N LEU A 12 -6.28 -13.63 -9.74
CA LEU A 12 -6.64 -13.61 -8.32
C LEU A 12 -5.50 -13.13 -7.39
N ALA A 13 -4.25 -13.15 -7.84
CA ALA A 13 -3.11 -12.67 -7.06
C ALA A 13 -2.95 -11.14 -7.12
N TYR A 14 -3.59 -10.47 -8.08
CA TYR A 14 -3.48 -9.03 -8.24
C TYR A 14 -4.13 -8.30 -7.06
N GLY A 15 -3.38 -7.39 -6.43
CA GLY A 15 -3.85 -6.65 -5.26
C GLY A 15 -3.88 -7.43 -3.95
N HIS A 16 -3.27 -8.62 -3.91
CA HIS A 16 -3.11 -9.42 -2.71
C HIS A 16 -1.65 -9.80 -2.49
N TYR A 17 -1.30 -10.04 -1.22
CA TYR A 17 -0.01 -10.64 -0.89
C TYR A 17 -0.02 -12.12 -1.30
N GLY A 18 0.86 -12.52 -2.22
CA GLY A 18 1.07 -13.95 -2.57
C GLY A 18 1.75 -14.77 -1.45
N GLY A 19 2.04 -14.15 -0.31
CA GLY A 19 2.71 -14.70 0.85
C GLY A 19 3.40 -13.59 1.65
N PRO A 20 3.95 -13.89 2.84
CA PRO A 20 4.73 -12.93 3.61
C PRO A 20 5.96 -12.46 2.81
N PRO A 21 6.20 -11.14 2.66
CA PRO A 21 7.39 -10.64 1.97
C PRO A 21 8.69 -11.13 2.61
N SER A 22 9.69 -11.44 1.80
CA SER A 22 11.04 -11.77 2.28
C SER A 22 11.72 -10.56 2.92
N ASN A 23 12.79 -10.79 3.70
CA ASN A 23 13.57 -9.70 4.31
C ASN A 23 14.13 -8.71 3.29
N GLN A 24 14.54 -9.19 2.11
CA GLN A 24 15.00 -8.32 1.02
C GLN A 24 13.86 -7.45 0.48
N GLN A 25 12.66 -8.00 0.35
CA GLN A 25 11.48 -7.24 -0.06
C GLN A 25 11.07 -6.23 1.03
N LEU A 26 11.15 -6.59 2.32
CA LEU A 26 10.91 -5.68 3.44
C LEU A 26 11.86 -4.47 3.38
N ALA A 27 13.17 -4.73 3.24
CA ALA A 27 14.17 -3.67 3.13
C ALA A 27 13.98 -2.79 1.88
N GLY A 28 13.56 -3.37 0.75
CA GLY A 28 13.41 -2.65 -0.51
C GLY A 28 12.12 -1.82 -0.65
N TYR A 29 10.98 -2.34 -0.16
CA TYR A 29 9.67 -1.73 -0.42
C TYR A 29 9.00 -1.16 0.85
N PHE A 30 9.33 -1.70 2.02
CA PHE A 30 8.65 -1.37 3.28
C PHE A 30 9.47 -0.45 4.18
N HIS A 31 10.63 -0.01 3.72
CA HIS A 31 11.39 1.03 4.40
C HIS A 31 10.69 2.38 4.23
N LEU A 32 10.57 3.12 5.34
CA LEU A 32 10.08 4.49 5.37
C LEU A 32 11.28 5.43 5.34
N ASP A 33 11.41 6.20 4.27
CA ASP A 33 12.41 7.26 4.19
C ASP A 33 11.99 8.51 4.99
N ASP A 34 12.84 9.53 5.04
CA ASP A 34 12.55 10.76 5.79
C ASP A 34 11.27 11.46 5.30
N ALA A 35 10.98 11.44 4.00
CA ALA A 35 9.78 12.05 3.45
C ALA A 35 8.52 11.27 3.85
N ASP A 36 8.58 9.94 3.78
CA ASP A 36 7.52 9.06 4.26
C ASP A 36 7.23 9.32 5.75
N LEU A 37 8.29 9.45 6.56
CA LEU A 37 8.16 9.71 8.00
C LEU A 37 7.52 11.07 8.29
N GLU A 38 7.84 12.13 7.54
CA GLU A 38 7.17 13.43 7.68
C GLU A 38 5.67 13.34 7.35
N LEU A 39 5.30 12.58 6.31
CA LEU A 39 3.89 12.34 5.96
C LEU A 39 3.14 11.51 7.01
N VAL A 40 3.82 10.57 7.66
CA VAL A 40 3.23 9.79 8.75
C VAL A 40 3.09 10.64 10.01
N LYS A 41 4.08 11.48 10.35
CA LYS A 41 4.10 12.27 11.58
C LYS A 41 2.90 13.20 11.74
N VAL A 42 2.38 13.75 10.64
CA VAL A 42 1.22 14.65 10.66
C VAL A 42 -0.11 13.95 11.02
N ARG A 43 -0.18 12.62 10.97
CA ARG A 43 -1.39 11.87 11.33
C ARG A 43 -1.57 11.81 12.85
N ARG A 44 -2.82 11.91 13.30
CA ARG A 44 -3.18 11.86 14.73
C ARG A 44 -3.46 10.42 15.16
N GLY A 45 -2.82 9.97 16.24
CA GLY A 45 -3.00 8.62 16.81
C GLY A 45 -2.10 7.55 16.17
N ALA A 46 -1.69 6.57 16.97
CA ALA A 46 -0.80 5.48 16.52
C ALA A 46 -1.44 4.63 15.41
N GLN A 47 -2.74 4.36 15.50
CA GLN A 47 -3.51 3.59 14.53
C GLN A 47 -3.52 4.25 13.14
N ASN A 48 -3.66 5.57 13.06
CA ASN A 48 -3.67 6.29 11.79
C ASN A 48 -2.27 6.42 11.19
N LYS A 49 -1.24 6.58 12.05
CA LYS A 49 0.15 6.59 11.63
C LYS A 49 0.55 5.25 11.02
N LEU A 50 0.29 4.17 11.76
CA LEU A 50 0.58 2.81 11.31
C LEU A 50 -0.23 2.46 10.06
N GLY A 51 -1.54 2.74 10.06
CA GLY A 51 -2.40 2.45 8.91
C GLY A 51 -2.05 3.23 7.64
N PHE A 52 -1.68 4.51 7.75
CA PHE A 52 -1.18 5.29 6.62
C PHE A 52 0.12 4.71 6.07
N ALA A 53 1.09 4.43 6.94
CA ALA A 53 2.37 3.85 6.54
C ALA A 53 2.19 2.50 5.84
N LEU A 54 1.32 1.63 6.38
CA LEU A 54 1.01 0.33 5.78
C LEU A 54 0.35 0.46 4.41
N GLN A 55 -0.58 1.40 4.21
CA GLN A 55 -1.15 1.65 2.89
C GLN A 55 -0.09 2.11 1.89
N LEU A 56 0.78 3.03 2.30
CA LEU A 56 1.85 3.55 1.46
C LEU A 56 2.81 2.44 1.02
N THR A 57 3.35 1.67 1.97
CA THR A 57 4.31 0.61 1.65
C THR A 57 3.67 -0.55 0.90
N THR A 58 2.39 -0.84 1.18
CA THR A 58 1.65 -1.88 0.43
C THR A 58 1.39 -1.45 -1.00
N ALA A 59 0.98 -0.20 -1.25
CA ALA A 59 0.83 0.33 -2.59
C ALA A 59 2.16 0.30 -3.36
N ARG A 60 3.28 0.58 -2.68
CA ARG A 60 4.63 0.48 -3.26
C ARG A 60 5.01 -0.96 -3.64
N PHE A 61 4.61 -1.95 -2.84
CA PHE A 61 4.93 -3.36 -3.08
C PHE A 61 4.01 -4.05 -4.10
N LEU A 62 2.70 -3.84 -3.99
CA LEU A 62 1.69 -4.49 -4.83
C LEU A 62 1.32 -3.68 -6.09
N GLY A 63 1.70 -2.39 -6.15
CA GLY A 63 1.25 -1.46 -7.18
C GLY A 63 -0.22 -1.02 -7.02
N THR A 64 -0.89 -1.45 -5.96
CA THR A 64 -2.29 -1.11 -5.67
C THR A 64 -2.56 -1.17 -4.16
N PHE A 65 -3.69 -0.62 -3.74
CA PHE A 65 -4.15 -0.63 -2.35
C PHE A 65 -4.95 -1.90 -2.06
N LEU A 66 -4.89 -2.39 -0.83
CA LEU A 66 -5.74 -3.51 -0.40
C LEU A 66 -7.20 -3.06 -0.28
N SER A 67 -8.10 -3.86 -0.85
CA SER A 67 -9.54 -3.75 -0.62
C SER A 67 -9.89 -3.95 0.86
N GLU A 68 -9.20 -4.87 1.53
CA GLU A 68 -9.31 -5.11 2.98
C GLU A 68 -8.01 -4.65 3.66
N GLN A 69 -8.05 -3.54 4.40
CA GLN A 69 -6.84 -2.93 5.00
C GLN A 69 -6.19 -3.81 6.09
N THR A 70 -6.90 -4.80 6.61
CA THR A 70 -6.42 -5.78 7.59
C THR A 70 -5.70 -6.96 6.96
N ALA A 71 -5.74 -7.14 5.63
CA ALA A 71 -5.09 -8.25 4.92
C ALA A 71 -3.56 -8.05 4.72
N VAL A 72 -2.91 -7.36 5.67
CA VAL A 72 -1.46 -7.12 5.65
C VAL A 72 -0.75 -8.22 6.44
N PRO A 73 0.30 -8.85 5.88
CA PRO A 73 1.08 -9.88 6.58
C PRO A 73 1.70 -9.37 7.91
N PRO A 74 1.72 -10.19 8.98
CA PRO A 74 2.23 -9.76 10.29
C PRO A 74 3.68 -9.27 10.29
N ASN A 75 4.54 -9.83 9.43
CA ASN A 75 5.94 -9.40 9.30
C ASN A 75 6.05 -7.99 8.73
N VAL A 76 5.16 -7.59 7.82
CA VAL A 76 5.08 -6.22 7.31
C VAL A 76 4.63 -5.27 8.42
N ILE A 77 3.58 -5.65 9.18
CA ILE A 77 3.08 -4.85 10.30
C ILE A 77 4.21 -4.61 11.32
N ALA A 78 4.91 -5.68 11.73
CA ALA A 78 6.01 -5.58 12.68
C ALA A 78 7.15 -4.70 12.15
N TYR A 79 7.53 -4.87 10.89
CA TYR A 79 8.63 -4.12 10.26
C TYR A 79 8.32 -2.61 10.18
N VAL A 80 7.10 -2.25 9.79
CA VAL A 80 6.69 -0.84 9.68
C VAL A 80 6.46 -0.23 11.07
N ALA A 81 5.83 -0.95 12.00
CA ALA A 81 5.61 -0.47 13.36
C ALA A 81 6.92 -0.20 14.10
N ALA A 82 7.94 -1.05 13.90
CA ALA A 82 9.28 -0.85 14.47
C ALA A 82 9.92 0.47 14.01
N GLN A 83 9.80 0.81 12.71
CA GLN A 83 10.31 2.08 12.17
C GLN A 83 9.59 3.30 12.75
N LEU A 84 8.32 3.16 13.12
CA LEU A 84 7.51 4.22 13.72
C LEU A 84 7.62 4.30 15.26
N GLY A 85 8.33 3.36 15.89
CA GLY A 85 8.39 3.23 17.35
C GLY A 85 7.05 2.87 17.98
N ILE A 86 6.16 2.19 17.25
CA ILE A 86 4.84 1.77 17.73
C ILE A 86 4.96 0.33 18.23
N HIS A 87 4.77 0.12 19.53
CA HIS A 87 4.85 -1.20 20.15
C HIS A 87 3.51 -1.94 20.16
N ASP A 88 2.41 -1.21 20.35
CA ASP A 88 1.07 -1.77 20.32
C ASP A 88 0.52 -1.76 18.89
N VAL A 89 0.72 -2.87 18.17
CA VAL A 89 0.16 -3.06 16.82
C VAL A 89 -1.32 -3.39 16.83
N ALA A 90 -1.90 -3.75 17.98
CA ALA A 90 -3.32 -4.05 18.09
C ALA A 90 -4.19 -2.81 17.86
N CYS A 91 -3.62 -1.61 18.04
CA CYS A 91 -4.28 -0.35 17.68
C CYS A 91 -4.73 -0.29 16.21
N LEU A 92 -4.13 -1.10 15.32
CA LEU A 92 -4.55 -1.22 13.92
C LEU A 92 -6.01 -1.70 13.78
N ALA A 93 -6.55 -2.42 14.76
CA ALA A 93 -7.97 -2.81 14.76
C ALA A 93 -8.92 -1.60 14.79
N GLU A 94 -8.46 -0.44 15.30
CA GLU A 94 -9.20 0.81 15.29
C GLU A 94 -9.00 1.62 13.99
N TYR A 95 -8.00 1.25 13.18
CA TYR A 95 -7.73 1.90 11.91
C TYR A 95 -8.81 1.55 10.89
N GLY A 96 -9.37 2.56 10.22
CA GLY A 96 -10.45 2.34 9.26
C GLY A 96 -11.82 2.04 9.89
N ALA A 97 -11.95 2.05 11.23
CA ALA A 97 -13.25 1.97 11.91
C ALA A 97 -14.22 3.08 11.46
N ARG A 98 -13.67 4.21 11.00
CA ARG A 98 -14.36 5.15 10.10
C ARG A 98 -13.86 4.89 8.69
N SER A 99 -14.69 4.28 7.85
CA SER A 99 -14.36 3.93 6.45
C SER A 99 -13.77 5.09 5.65
N ASN A 100 -14.14 6.33 5.99
CA ASN A 100 -13.64 7.53 5.32
C ASN A 100 -12.13 7.77 5.51
N THR A 101 -11.54 7.46 6.67
CA THR A 101 -10.11 7.76 6.94
C THR A 101 -9.18 6.94 6.06
N ALA A 102 -9.44 5.64 5.90
CA ALA A 102 -8.63 4.77 5.06
C ALA A 102 -8.70 5.16 3.57
N TRP A 103 -9.86 5.65 3.12
CA TRP A 103 -10.05 6.14 1.76
C TRP A 103 -9.34 7.49 1.52
N GLU A 104 -9.45 8.42 2.48
CA GLU A 104 -8.75 9.71 2.44
C GLU A 104 -7.23 9.51 2.39
N HIS A 105 -6.69 8.59 3.20
CA HIS A 105 -5.27 8.25 3.17
C HIS A 105 -4.84 7.68 1.81
N ALA A 106 -5.62 6.75 1.24
CA ALA A 106 -5.32 6.19 -0.08
C ALA A 106 -5.35 7.27 -1.18
N ALA A 107 -6.32 8.18 -1.15
CA ALA A 107 -6.41 9.31 -2.06
C ALA A 107 -5.20 10.26 -1.91
N GLU A 108 -4.78 10.54 -0.68
CA GLU A 108 -3.61 11.36 -0.40
C GLU A 108 -2.32 10.72 -0.91
N ILE A 109 -2.13 9.42 -0.69
CA ILE A 109 -0.98 8.66 -1.19
C ILE A 109 -0.95 8.68 -2.73
N ARG A 110 -2.09 8.48 -3.39
CA ARG A 110 -2.17 8.55 -4.87
C ARG A 110 -1.68 9.90 -5.39
N ARG A 111 -2.16 10.99 -4.78
CA ARG A 111 -1.79 12.35 -5.17
C ARG A 111 -0.30 12.65 -4.94
N LEU A 112 0.27 12.24 -3.81
CA LEU A 112 1.65 12.56 -3.44
C LEU A 112 2.68 11.75 -4.24
N TYR A 113 2.40 10.47 -4.50
CA TYR A 113 3.33 9.57 -5.20
C TYR A 113 3.01 9.43 -6.69
N GLY A 114 2.00 10.15 -7.18
CA GLY A 114 1.65 10.18 -8.60
C GLY A 114 1.02 8.88 -9.12
N TYR A 115 0.49 8.03 -8.25
CA TYR A 115 -0.28 6.85 -8.69
C TYR A 115 -1.55 7.31 -9.39
N ARG A 116 -1.74 6.87 -10.64
CA ARG A 116 -2.92 7.16 -11.46
C ARG A 116 -3.69 5.89 -11.73
N ASP A 117 -5.00 6.04 -11.85
CA ASP A 117 -5.84 4.93 -12.28
C ASP A 117 -5.62 4.65 -13.77
N PHE A 118 -5.68 3.39 -14.20
CA PHE A 118 -5.57 3.05 -15.63
C PHE A 118 -6.72 3.65 -16.45
N SER A 119 -7.86 3.96 -15.81
CA SER A 119 -9.01 4.62 -16.41
C SER A 119 -8.78 6.11 -16.69
N ASP A 120 -7.70 6.72 -16.16
CA ASP A 120 -7.44 8.14 -16.44
C ASP A 120 -7.12 8.34 -17.92
N HIS A 121 -7.92 9.20 -18.55
CA HIS A 121 -7.88 9.47 -19.98
C HIS A 121 -6.51 9.99 -20.46
N ASP A 122 -5.73 10.62 -19.56
CA ASP A 122 -4.39 11.15 -19.82
C ASP A 122 -3.26 10.10 -19.78
N VAL A 123 -3.54 8.88 -19.30
CA VAL A 123 -2.54 7.81 -19.12
C VAL A 123 -2.69 6.71 -20.18
N SER A 124 -3.90 6.53 -20.72
CA SER A 124 -4.22 5.54 -21.76
C SER A 124 -3.40 5.74 -23.05
N PHE A 125 -3.24 6.99 -23.50
CA PHE A 125 -2.61 7.28 -24.81
C PHE A 125 -1.08 7.10 -24.85
N PRO A 126 -0.30 7.52 -23.83
CA PRO A 126 1.14 7.29 -23.78
C PRO A 126 1.51 5.81 -23.64
N LEU A 127 0.73 5.03 -22.88
CA LEU A 127 1.00 3.61 -22.61
C LEU A 127 0.82 2.75 -23.88
N VAL A 128 -0.24 3.00 -24.65
CA VAL A 128 -0.52 2.31 -25.92
C VAL A 128 0.54 2.62 -26.99
N ARG A 129 1.19 3.79 -26.92
CA ARG A 129 2.23 4.18 -27.87
C ARG A 129 3.61 3.59 -27.55
N TRP A 130 3.78 3.05 -26.35
CA TRP A 130 5.04 2.46 -25.88
C TRP A 130 5.09 0.92 -26.01
N LEU A 131 3.92 0.28 -26.20
CA LEU A 131 3.76 -1.14 -26.53
C LEU A 131 3.72 -1.35 -28.04
#